data_AF-A0A6P0NMG7-F1
#
_entry.id   AF-A0A6P0NMG7-F1
#
_cell.length_a   1.000
_cell.length_b   1.000
_cell.length_c   1.000
_cell.angle_alpha   90.00
_cell.angle_beta   90.00
_cell.angle_gamma   90.00
#
_symmetry.space_group_name_H-M   'P 1'
#
loop_
_entity.id
_entity.type
_entity.pdbx_description
1 polymer ?
#
loop_
_entity_poly.entity_id
_entity_poly.type
_entity_poly.pdbx_seq_one_letter_code
_entity_poly.pdbx_strand_id
1 'polypeptide(L)'
;MAGLCLVFPSALIAIALAILYNQFGSLPEVTPFLDGIKPVVLSLILLPVYKLGKTAIKHWSLAVIVIFVIPASILGLNNIIVILLGGFLGIFWLHFYREFTTETPVNRPSENSRIRLPKTLIILLILLGIFLLIDILTKSQISLWKLSSFCLKVGSLLYGSGYVLIAFLQDLVDQFHWLTQQQLLDAIAIGQITPGPLISSVTFIGYLLLGLPGAIVGTISILLPAFLFSAALNSLVPQMRNFRWTCELLDAINVTSIALMASAFLTLSRSTLINWQTLLIALCACLINFRWKVNIILMIFLGAISGWILFRF
;
A
#
# COMPACT_ATOMS: atom_id res chain seq x y z
N MET A 1 3.09 12.16 -22.16
CA MET A 1 2.94 11.27 -23.33
C MET A 1 3.32 9.82 -22.99
N ALA A 2 4.57 9.51 -22.63
CA ALA A 2 5.00 8.13 -22.36
C ALA A 2 4.19 7.37 -21.28
N GLY A 3 3.86 8.02 -20.16
CA GLY A 3 3.10 7.35 -19.09
C GLY A 3 1.64 7.02 -19.43
N LEU A 4 0.99 7.81 -20.29
CA LEU A 4 -0.36 7.51 -20.76
C LEU A 4 -0.36 6.28 -21.68
N CYS A 5 0.63 6.16 -22.56
CA CYS A 5 0.78 4.98 -23.42
C CYS A 5 1.06 3.69 -22.65
N LEU A 6 1.70 3.76 -21.47
CA LEU A 6 1.93 2.61 -20.61
C LEU A 6 0.66 2.18 -19.87
N VAL A 7 -0.13 3.14 -19.39
CA VAL A 7 -1.32 2.88 -18.57
C VAL A 7 -2.51 2.47 -19.43
N PHE A 8 -2.71 3.08 -20.59
CA PHE A 8 -3.89 2.85 -21.43
C PHE A 8 -4.16 1.37 -21.77
N PRO A 9 -3.18 0.56 -22.25
CA PRO A 9 -3.45 -0.86 -22.53
C PRO A 9 -3.78 -1.65 -21.25
N SER A 10 -3.11 -1.34 -20.14
CA SER A 10 -3.38 -1.98 -18.85
C SER A 10 -4.79 -1.65 -18.34
N ALA A 11 -5.23 -0.41 -18.49
CA ALA A 11 -6.55 0.04 -18.07
C ALA A 11 -7.66 -0.63 -18.90
N LEU A 12 -7.47 -0.78 -20.21
CA LEU A 12 -8.42 -1.49 -21.07
C LEU A 12 -8.57 -2.96 -20.67
N ILE A 13 -7.46 -3.65 -20.42
CA ILE A 13 -7.47 -5.05 -19.98
C ILE A 13 -8.15 -5.17 -18.61
N ALA A 14 -7.84 -4.26 -17.67
CA ALA A 14 -8.48 -4.25 -16.36
C ALA A 14 -9.99 -4.00 -16.45
N ILE A 15 -10.45 -3.11 -17.32
CA ILE A 15 -11.88 -2.87 -17.58
C ILE A 15 -12.54 -4.11 -18.19
N ALA A 16 -11.89 -4.76 -19.17
CA ALA A 16 -12.41 -5.98 -19.79
C ALA A 16 -12.55 -7.11 -18.75
N LEU A 17 -11.54 -7.30 -17.90
CA LEU A 17 -11.59 -8.26 -16.79
C LEU A 17 -12.65 -7.88 -15.75
N ALA A 18 -12.88 -6.59 -15.50
CA ALA A 18 -13.94 -6.12 -14.61
C ALA A 18 -15.35 -6.40 -15.14
N ILE A 19 -15.56 -6.22 -16.45
CA ILE A 19 -16.81 -6.61 -17.12
C ILE A 19 -17.04 -8.12 -16.97
N LEU A 20 -16.02 -8.93 -17.26
CA LEU A 20 -16.10 -10.39 -17.13
C LEU A 20 -16.35 -10.82 -15.68
N TYR A 21 -15.69 -10.17 -14.71
CA TYR A 21 -15.88 -10.47 -13.30
C TYR A 21 -17.31 -10.18 -12.83
N ASN A 22 -17.90 -9.04 -13.21
CA ASN A 22 -19.29 -8.74 -12.86
C ASN A 22 -20.30 -9.69 -13.53
N GLN A 23 -19.97 -10.24 -14.71
CA GLN A 23 -20.84 -11.18 -15.42
C GLN A 23 -20.71 -12.63 -14.94
N PHE A 24 -19.50 -13.09 -14.64
CA PHE A 24 -19.18 -14.51 -14.40
C PHE A 24 -18.61 -14.79 -13.00
N GLY A 25 -18.22 -13.78 -12.24
CA GLY A 25 -17.52 -13.94 -10.96
C GLY A 25 -18.35 -14.59 -9.86
N SER A 26 -19.68 -14.52 -9.96
CA SER A 26 -20.60 -15.20 -9.02
C SER A 26 -20.97 -16.63 -9.44
N LEU A 27 -20.46 -17.11 -10.59
CA LEU A 27 -20.79 -18.47 -11.04
C LEU A 27 -20.06 -19.50 -10.17
N PRO A 28 -20.75 -20.55 -9.68
CA PRO A 28 -20.15 -21.57 -8.82
C PRO A 28 -18.99 -22.30 -9.51
N GLU A 29 -18.98 -22.38 -10.84
CA GLU A 29 -17.88 -22.98 -11.62
C GLU A 29 -16.58 -22.17 -11.58
N VAL A 30 -16.65 -20.85 -11.37
CA VAL A 30 -15.50 -19.93 -11.37
C VAL A 30 -14.90 -19.77 -9.98
N THR A 31 -15.71 -19.95 -8.92
CA THR A 31 -15.28 -19.81 -7.53
C THR A 31 -14.01 -20.62 -7.16
N PRO A 32 -13.84 -21.90 -7.56
CA PRO A 32 -12.67 -22.70 -7.18
C PRO A 32 -11.37 -22.20 -7.82
N PHE A 33 -11.46 -21.61 -9.03
CA PHE A 33 -10.33 -21.00 -9.70
C PHE A 33 -9.86 -19.75 -8.95
N LEU A 34 -10.80 -18.87 -8.59
CA LEU A 34 -10.49 -17.67 -7.82
C LEU A 34 -9.90 -18.01 -6.44
N ASP A 35 -10.45 -19.02 -5.78
CA ASP A 35 -9.96 -19.48 -4.47
C ASP A 35 -8.53 -20.07 -4.53
N GLY A 36 -8.13 -20.66 -5.67
CA GLY A 36 -6.76 -21.06 -5.92
C GLY A 36 -5.80 -19.92 -6.24
N ILE A 37 -6.29 -18.84 -6.87
CA ILE A 37 -5.48 -17.65 -7.22
C ILE A 37 -5.10 -16.85 -5.97
N LYS A 38 -6.03 -16.67 -5.02
CA LYS A 38 -5.83 -15.87 -3.80
C LYS A 38 -4.54 -16.23 -3.01
N PRO A 39 -4.27 -17.50 -2.64
CA PRO A 39 -3.04 -17.87 -1.92
C PRO A 39 -1.76 -17.66 -2.76
N VAL A 40 -1.85 -17.73 -4.10
CA VAL A 40 -0.73 -17.38 -4.97
C VAL A 40 -0.44 -15.89 -4.91
N VAL A 41 -1.46 -15.04 -5.03
CA VAL A 41 -1.31 -13.58 -4.93
C VAL A 41 -0.72 -13.19 -3.57
N LEU A 42 -1.17 -13.83 -2.48
CA LEU A 42 -0.59 -13.63 -1.16
C LEU A 42 0.94 -13.92 -1.18
N SER A 43 1.34 -15.03 -1.79
CA SER A 43 2.75 -15.40 -1.93
C SER A 43 3.55 -14.41 -2.80
N LEU A 44 2.90 -13.80 -3.80
CA LEU A 44 3.49 -12.75 -4.63
C LEU A 44 3.68 -11.44 -3.86
N ILE A 45 2.81 -11.13 -2.89
CA ILE A 45 2.94 -9.96 -2.01
C ILE A 45 4.04 -10.17 -0.96
N LEU A 46 4.17 -11.39 -0.43
CA LEU A 46 5.15 -11.72 0.61
C LEU A 46 6.60 -11.43 0.17
N LEU A 47 6.93 -11.71 -1.09
CA LEU A 47 8.29 -11.54 -1.62
C LEU A 47 8.77 -10.06 -1.57
N PRO A 48 8.03 -9.08 -2.09
CA PRO A 48 8.37 -7.67 -1.91
C PRO A 48 8.27 -7.21 -0.46
N VAL A 49 7.39 -7.75 0.40
CA VAL A 49 7.40 -7.43 1.85
C VAL A 49 8.76 -7.80 2.44
N TYR A 50 9.23 -9.03 2.17
CA TYR A 50 10.51 -9.51 2.66
C TYR A 50 11.70 -8.74 2.07
N LYS A 51 11.75 -8.57 0.75
CA LYS A 51 12.87 -7.90 0.06
C LYS A 51 12.98 -6.43 0.45
N LEU A 52 11.87 -5.70 0.42
CA LEU A 52 11.85 -4.28 0.77
C LEU A 52 12.10 -4.09 2.26
N GLY A 53 11.51 -4.93 3.11
CA GLY A 53 11.74 -4.94 4.55
C GLY A 53 13.22 -5.07 4.90
N LYS A 54 13.92 -6.04 4.30
CA LYS A 54 15.36 -6.23 4.51
C LYS A 54 16.19 -5.01 4.06
N THR A 55 15.78 -4.33 3.00
CA THR A 55 16.51 -3.14 2.50
C THR A 55 16.23 -1.86 3.29
N ALA A 56 15.03 -1.75 3.88
CA ALA A 56 14.61 -0.55 4.59
C ALA A 56 14.99 -0.58 6.07
N ILE A 57 14.91 -1.74 6.72
CA ILE A 57 15.26 -1.90 8.14
C ILE A 57 16.77 -2.14 8.25
N LYS A 58 17.55 -1.07 8.11
CA LYS A 58 19.02 -1.13 8.18
C LYS A 58 19.56 -1.16 9.61
N HIS A 59 18.83 -0.55 10.55
CA HIS A 59 19.21 -0.42 11.95
C HIS A 59 18.05 -0.79 12.87
N TRP A 60 18.37 -1.23 14.09
CA TRP A 60 17.38 -1.55 15.11
C TRP A 60 16.44 -0.37 15.41
N SER A 61 16.94 0.87 15.28
CA SER A 61 16.14 2.08 15.45
C SER A 61 14.95 2.17 14.49
N LEU A 62 15.10 1.68 13.24
CA LEU A 62 14.01 1.66 12.25
C LEU A 62 13.03 0.51 12.50
N ALA A 63 13.47 -0.59 13.12
CA ALA A 63 12.59 -1.70 13.49
C ALA A 63 11.53 -1.28 14.53
N VAL A 64 11.85 -0.31 15.39
CA VAL A 64 10.91 0.25 16.38
C VAL A 64 9.70 0.87 15.69
N ILE A 65 9.89 1.58 14.55
CA ILE A 65 8.79 2.17 13.79
C ILE A 65 7.80 1.09 13.34
N VAL A 66 8.30 -0.06 12.89
CA VAL A 66 7.47 -1.21 12.45
C VAL A 66 6.61 -1.75 13.59
N ILE A 67 7.17 -1.84 14.80
CA ILE A 67 6.47 -2.33 16.00
C ILE A 67 5.29 -1.42 16.37
N PHE A 68 5.38 -0.11 16.13
CA PHE A 68 4.27 0.80 16.36
C PHE A 68 3.26 0.84 15.21
N VAL A 69 3.75 0.78 13.97
CA VAL A 69 2.92 0.95 12.75
C VAL A 69 2.01 -0.25 12.50
N ILE A 70 2.50 -1.48 12.68
CA ILE A 70 1.68 -2.68 12.41
C ILE A 70 0.45 -2.74 13.34
N PRO A 71 0.59 -2.62 14.68
CA PRO A 71 -0.57 -2.58 15.56
C PRO A 71 -1.47 -1.38 15.29
N ALA A 72 -0.91 -0.20 15.03
CA ALA A 72 -1.69 1.00 14.70
C ALA A 72 -2.61 0.79 13.49
N SER A 73 -2.09 0.14 12.44
CA SER A 73 -2.86 -0.20 11.24
C SER A 73 -3.93 -1.27 11.54
N ILE A 74 -3.60 -2.31 12.31
CA ILE A 74 -4.56 -3.36 12.69
C ILE A 74 -5.68 -2.83 13.59
N LEU A 75 -5.42 -1.80 14.40
CA LEU A 75 -6.43 -1.11 15.21
C LEU A 75 -7.42 -0.26 14.37
N GLY A 76 -7.27 -0.25 13.04
CA GLY A 76 -8.18 0.42 12.11
C GLY A 76 -7.90 1.91 11.95
N LEU A 77 -6.71 2.39 12.35
CA LEU A 77 -6.31 3.76 12.05
C LEU A 77 -6.11 3.92 10.54
N ASN A 78 -6.51 5.09 10.01
CA ASN A 78 -6.31 5.44 8.61
C ASN A 78 -4.85 5.27 8.20
N ASN A 79 -4.56 4.44 7.18
CA ASN A 79 -3.19 4.17 6.77
C ASN A 79 -2.46 5.45 6.30
N ILE A 80 -3.20 6.47 5.84
CA ILE A 80 -2.67 7.81 5.57
C ILE A 80 -2.22 8.52 6.86
N ILE A 81 -2.97 8.38 7.95
CA ILE A 81 -2.57 8.97 9.24
C ILE A 81 -1.36 8.21 9.78
N VAL A 82 -1.36 6.89 9.64
CA VAL A 82 -0.25 6.05 10.10
C VAL A 82 1.03 6.37 9.33
N ILE A 83 0.99 6.60 8.01
CA ILE A 83 2.19 6.96 7.24
C ILE A 83 2.76 8.33 7.64
N LEU A 84 1.88 9.31 7.86
CA LEU A 84 2.26 10.64 8.33
C LEU A 84 2.86 10.59 9.75
N LEU A 85 2.17 9.93 10.68
CA LEU A 85 2.64 9.79 12.06
C LEU A 85 3.95 9.00 12.12
N GLY A 86 4.07 7.91 11.37
CA GLY A 86 5.31 7.13 11.30
C GLY A 86 6.49 7.92 10.74
N GLY A 87 6.26 8.77 9.74
CA GLY A 87 7.26 9.72 9.25
C GLY A 87 7.74 10.71 10.31
N PHE A 88 6.81 11.34 11.03
CA PHE A 88 7.13 12.29 12.11
C PHE A 88 7.76 11.63 13.35
N LEU A 89 7.22 10.48 13.78
CA LEU A 89 7.77 9.67 14.87
C LEU A 89 9.18 9.18 14.53
N GLY A 90 9.42 8.81 13.27
CA GLY A 90 10.73 8.40 12.79
C GLY A 90 11.78 9.51 12.89
N ILE A 91 11.42 10.75 12.54
CA ILE A 91 12.30 11.91 12.78
C ILE A 91 12.62 12.04 14.26
N PHE A 92 11.59 12.05 15.13
CA PHE A 92 11.77 12.27 16.57
C PHE A 92 12.66 11.17 17.19
N TRP A 93 12.40 9.91 16.83
CA TRP A 93 13.14 8.76 17.31
C TRP A 93 14.57 8.71 16.77
N LEU A 94 14.80 8.98 15.49
CA LEU A 94 16.14 9.00 14.90
C LEU A 94 16.99 10.15 15.44
N HIS A 95 16.37 11.31 15.72
CA HIS A 95 17.03 12.43 16.36
C HIS A 95 17.46 12.07 17.79
N PHE A 96 16.56 11.50 18.59
CA PHE A 96 16.82 11.11 19.99
C PHE A 96 17.80 9.93 20.13
N TYR A 97 17.66 8.89 19.31
CA TYR A 97 18.56 7.73 19.32
C TYR A 97 20.01 8.11 19.03
N ARG A 98 20.21 9.11 18.16
CA ARG A 98 21.54 9.59 17.79
C ARG A 98 22.21 10.41 18.89
N GLU A 99 21.43 11.16 19.67
CA GLU A 99 21.90 11.85 20.88
C GLU A 99 22.37 10.85 21.95
N PHE A 100 21.75 9.67 22.00
CA PHE A 100 22.13 8.57 22.91
C PHE A 100 23.29 7.68 22.42
N THR A 101 23.54 7.58 21.10
CA THR A 101 24.52 6.62 20.54
C THR A 101 25.87 7.26 20.17
N THR A 102 26.02 8.58 20.24
CA THR A 102 27.34 9.22 20.05
C THR A 102 28.17 9.18 21.33
N GLU A 103 28.87 8.07 21.57
CA GLU A 103 30.08 8.11 22.38
C GLU A 103 31.22 8.78 21.60
N THR A 104 31.41 10.08 21.82
CA THR A 104 32.69 10.74 22.14
C THR A 104 32.47 12.26 22.16
N PRO A 105 32.71 12.95 23.29
CA PRO A 105 32.61 14.40 23.35
C PRO A 105 33.94 15.03 22.89
N VAL A 106 33.91 15.92 21.90
CA VAL A 106 34.96 16.93 21.73
C VAL A 106 34.32 18.30 21.80
N ASN A 107 34.49 18.91 22.98
CA ASN A 107 34.40 20.32 23.35
C ASN A 107 33.68 21.27 22.38
N ARG A 108 32.46 21.67 22.75
CA ARG A 108 31.95 23.04 22.54
C ARG A 108 31.16 23.49 23.79
N PRO A 109 31.24 24.78 24.15
CA PRO A 109 30.88 25.25 25.48
C PRO A 109 29.36 25.25 25.71
N SER A 110 29.04 25.13 27.00
CA SER A 110 27.72 25.16 27.59
C SER A 110 26.96 26.45 27.28
N GLU A 111 25.80 26.35 26.65
CA GLU A 111 24.80 27.42 26.68
C GLU A 111 23.39 26.83 26.81
N ASN A 112 22.98 26.70 28.07
CA ASN A 112 21.62 26.84 28.60
C ASN A 112 20.45 26.45 27.66
N SER A 113 20.28 25.16 27.41
CA SER A 113 19.15 24.58 26.67
C SER A 113 17.88 24.53 27.53
N ARG A 114 17.20 25.67 27.70
CA ARG A 114 15.77 25.65 28.02
C ARG A 114 15.02 25.10 26.80
N ILE A 115 14.63 23.83 26.89
CA ILE A 115 13.74 23.15 25.95
C ILE A 115 12.43 23.93 25.88
N ARG A 116 12.29 24.82 24.90
CA ARG A 116 10.99 25.40 24.53
C ARG A 116 10.41 24.53 23.44
N LEU A 117 9.32 23.82 23.77
CA LEU A 117 8.43 23.20 22.80
C LEU A 117 8.11 24.25 21.70
N PRO A 118 8.52 24.02 20.44
CA PRO A 118 8.32 25.02 19.41
C PRO A 118 6.83 25.15 19.12
N LYS A 119 6.33 26.38 19.02
CA LYS A 119 4.92 26.73 18.72
C LYS A 119 4.37 26.05 17.45
N THR A 120 5.25 25.47 16.62
CA THR A 120 4.93 24.64 15.45
C THR A 120 4.21 23.33 15.81
N LEU A 121 4.49 22.72 16.97
CA LEU A 121 3.82 21.51 17.44
C LEU A 121 2.34 21.74 17.75
N ILE A 122 2.00 22.90 18.30
CA ILE A 122 0.63 23.26 18.66
C ILE A 122 -0.20 23.51 17.40
N ILE A 123 0.37 24.20 16.41
CA ILE A 123 -0.28 24.42 15.10
C ILE A 123 -0.51 23.09 14.37
N LEU A 124 0.45 22.15 14.45
CA LEU A 124 0.34 20.82 13.85
C LEU A 124 -0.72 19.95 14.55
N LEU A 125 -0.82 20.01 15.89
CA LEU A 125 -1.82 19.28 16.67
C LEU A 125 -3.24 19.81 16.42
N ILE A 126 -3.38 21.13 16.24
CA ILE A 126 -4.65 21.77 15.90
C ILE A 126 -5.08 21.42 14.47
N LEU A 127 -4.15 21.41 13.51
CA LEU A 127 -4.43 21.00 12.13
C LEU A 127 -4.84 19.52 12.06
N LEU A 128 -4.19 18.66 12.87
CA LEU A 128 -4.53 17.24 13.00
C LEU A 128 -5.92 17.04 13.61
N GLY A 129 -6.27 17.80 14.66
CA GLY A 129 -7.58 17.76 15.32
C GLY A 129 -8.73 18.21 14.41
N ILE A 130 -8.52 19.26 13.61
CA ILE A 130 -9.51 19.74 12.63
C ILE A 130 -9.73 18.71 11.50
N PHE A 131 -8.67 18.02 11.07
CA PHE A 131 -8.76 17.02 10.02
C PHE A 131 -9.49 15.75 10.46
N LEU A 132 -9.24 15.28 11.69
CA LEU A 132 -9.97 14.15 12.30
C LEU A 132 -11.48 14.44 12.43
N LEU A 133 -11.84 15.70 12.69
CA LEU A 133 -13.22 16.16 12.77
C LEU A 133 -13.95 16.10 11.42
N ILE A 134 -13.24 16.35 10.31
CA ILE A 134 -13.81 16.30 8.94
C ILE A 134 -14.07 14.85 8.49
N ASP A 135 -13.24 13.91 8.94
CA ASP A 135 -13.38 12.48 8.58
C ASP A 135 -14.63 11.85 9.21
N ILE A 136 -14.93 12.23 10.46
CA ILE A 136 -16.13 11.76 11.19
C ILE A 136 -17.43 12.26 10.55
N LEU A 137 -17.42 13.43 9.91
CA LEU A 137 -18.63 14.11 9.41
C LEU A 137 -19.07 13.68 8.00
N THR A 138 -18.30 12.87 7.27
CA THR A 138 -18.56 12.58 5.84
C THR A 138 -19.04 11.16 5.55
N LYS A 139 -19.93 10.62 6.40
CA LYS A 139 -20.65 9.36 6.12
C LYS A 139 -21.77 9.59 5.10
N SER A 140 -21.51 9.32 3.83
CA SER A 140 -22.55 9.24 2.79
C SER A 140 -22.08 8.49 1.54
N GLN A 141 -23.02 8.16 0.66
CA GLN A 141 -22.92 7.28 -0.51
C GLN A 141 -21.62 7.37 -1.32
N ILE A 142 -21.23 6.21 -1.89
CA ILE A 142 -20.11 6.10 -2.83
C ILE A 142 -20.38 7.03 -4.00
N SER A 143 -19.60 8.10 -4.12
CA SER A 143 -19.71 9.11 -5.17
C SER A 143 -18.40 9.16 -5.94
N LEU A 144 -18.47 9.51 -7.23
CA LEU A 144 -17.29 9.72 -8.07
C LEU A 144 -16.29 10.68 -7.43
N TRP A 145 -16.77 11.70 -6.70
CA TRP A 145 -15.91 12.63 -5.97
C TRP A 145 -15.17 11.97 -4.81
N LYS A 146 -15.82 11.06 -4.06
CA LYS A 146 -15.19 10.32 -2.97
C LYS A 146 -14.14 9.35 -3.49
N LEU A 147 -14.45 8.63 -4.58
CA LEU A 147 -13.48 7.76 -5.24
C LEU A 147 -12.29 8.57 -5.77
N SER A 148 -12.55 9.68 -6.47
CA SER A 148 -11.50 10.55 -7.02
C SER A 148 -10.59 11.10 -5.91
N SER A 149 -11.17 11.64 -4.84
CA SER A 149 -10.42 12.19 -3.72
C SER A 149 -9.62 11.13 -2.97
N PHE A 150 -10.16 9.92 -2.77
CA PHE A 150 -9.40 8.79 -2.24
C PHE A 150 -8.21 8.45 -3.15
N CYS A 151 -8.46 8.23 -4.44
CA CYS A 151 -7.41 7.89 -5.41
C CYS A 151 -6.34 8.98 -5.52
N LEU A 152 -6.72 10.26 -5.47
CA LEU A 152 -5.80 11.40 -5.54
C LEU A 152 -4.94 11.49 -4.26
N LYS A 153 -5.54 11.28 -3.08
CA LYS A 153 -4.79 11.19 -1.81
C LYS A 153 -3.79 10.05 -1.85
N VAL A 154 -4.23 8.85 -2.22
CA VAL A 154 -3.37 7.66 -2.32
C VAL A 154 -2.27 7.87 -3.37
N GLY A 155 -2.61 8.39 -4.54
CA GLY A 155 -1.65 8.72 -5.60
C GLY A 155 -0.60 9.75 -5.20
N SER A 156 -0.93 10.66 -4.28
CA SER A 156 -0.01 11.66 -3.75
C SER A 156 0.94 11.12 -2.67
N LEU A 157 0.49 10.09 -1.95
CA LEU A 157 1.20 9.48 -0.81
C LEU A 157 1.94 8.19 -1.18
N LEU A 158 1.61 7.62 -2.34
CA LEU A 158 2.26 6.44 -2.87
C LEU A 158 3.72 6.73 -3.13
N TYR A 159 4.54 6.22 -2.22
CA TYR A 159 5.99 6.31 -2.30
C TYR A 159 6.60 4.90 -2.28
N GLY A 160 7.53 4.67 -3.20
CA GLY A 160 8.25 3.40 -3.31
C GLY A 160 7.63 2.44 -4.33
N SER A 161 7.54 1.16 -3.95
CA SER A 161 7.05 0.12 -4.85
C SER A 161 5.53 0.19 -5.01
N GLY A 162 5.02 -0.17 -6.20
CA GLY A 162 3.58 -0.25 -6.45
C GLY A 162 2.84 -1.18 -5.48
N TYR A 163 3.53 -2.05 -4.72
CA TYR A 163 2.94 -2.92 -3.71
C TYR A 163 2.50 -2.20 -2.43
N VAL A 164 3.02 -1.01 -2.12
CA VAL A 164 2.56 -0.21 -0.98
C VAL A 164 1.09 0.19 -1.16
N LEU A 165 0.63 0.29 -2.41
CA LEU A 165 -0.78 0.51 -2.77
C LEU A 165 -1.73 -0.47 -2.06
N ILE A 166 -1.30 -1.71 -1.84
CA ILE A 166 -2.14 -2.74 -1.21
C ILE A 166 -2.59 -2.30 0.18
N ALA A 167 -1.71 -1.64 0.95
CA ALA A 167 -2.08 -1.13 2.26
C ALA A 167 -3.15 -0.04 2.17
N PHE A 168 -3.02 0.91 1.24
CA PHE A 168 -4.05 1.93 1.04
C PHE A 168 -5.37 1.33 0.52
N LEU A 169 -5.31 0.33 -0.35
CA LEU A 169 -6.52 -0.35 -0.83
C LEU A 169 -7.21 -1.16 0.28
N GLN A 170 -6.49 -1.60 1.31
CA GLN A 170 -7.10 -2.24 2.48
C GLN A 170 -8.06 -1.28 3.21
N ASP A 171 -7.82 0.04 3.18
CA ASP A 171 -8.75 1.03 3.75
C ASP A 171 -10.13 0.97 3.07
N LEU A 172 -10.21 0.55 1.81
CA LEU A 172 -11.49 0.37 1.10
C LEU A 172 -12.35 -0.73 1.72
N VAL A 173 -11.74 -1.69 2.41
CA VAL A 173 -12.41 -2.76 3.14
C VAL A 173 -12.65 -2.35 4.59
N ASP A 174 -11.60 -1.86 5.27
CA ASP A 174 -11.61 -1.70 6.72
C ASP A 174 -12.27 -0.39 7.18
N GLN A 175 -12.11 0.72 6.44
CA GLN A 175 -12.63 2.04 6.83
C GLN A 175 -13.83 2.48 6.00
N PHE A 176 -13.70 2.36 4.67
CA PHE A 176 -14.75 2.81 3.77
C PHE A 176 -15.84 1.76 3.57
N HIS A 177 -15.52 0.47 3.81
CA HIS A 177 -16.41 -0.68 3.57
C HIS A 177 -17.03 -0.69 2.17
N TRP A 178 -16.31 -0.16 1.17
CA TRP A 178 -16.72 -0.14 -0.23
C TRP A 178 -16.49 -1.49 -0.91
N LEU A 179 -15.53 -2.26 -0.41
CA LEU A 179 -15.17 -3.56 -0.94
C LEU A 179 -15.21 -4.61 0.16
N THR A 180 -15.46 -5.85 -0.24
CA THR A 180 -15.16 -7.02 0.60
C THR A 180 -13.67 -7.39 0.49
N GLN A 181 -13.18 -8.13 1.49
CA GLN A 181 -11.82 -8.68 1.47
C GLN A 181 -11.57 -9.56 0.23
N GLN A 182 -12.60 -10.26 -0.24
CA GLN A 182 -12.55 -11.08 -1.45
C GLN A 182 -12.37 -10.21 -2.70
N GLN A 183 -13.19 -9.17 -2.86
CA GLN A 183 -13.09 -8.24 -3.99
C GLN A 183 -11.74 -7.52 -4.03
N LEU A 184 -11.15 -7.21 -2.86
CA LEU A 184 -9.81 -6.63 -2.80
C LEU A 184 -8.74 -7.61 -3.30
N LEU A 185 -8.78 -8.87 -2.86
CA LEU A 185 -7.86 -9.90 -3.34
C LEU A 185 -7.99 -10.15 -4.84
N ASP A 186 -9.23 -10.21 -5.34
CA ASP A 186 -9.52 -10.39 -6.76
C ASP A 186 -9.01 -9.19 -7.58
N ALA A 187 -9.18 -7.97 -7.07
CA ALA A 187 -8.64 -6.76 -7.69
C ALA A 187 -7.11 -6.77 -7.76
N ILE A 188 -6.43 -7.18 -6.68
CA ILE A 188 -4.97 -7.31 -6.66
C ILE A 188 -4.52 -8.39 -7.64
N ALA A 189 -5.23 -9.53 -7.69
CA ALA A 189 -4.95 -10.61 -8.63
C ALA A 189 -5.02 -10.11 -10.07
N ILE A 190 -6.13 -9.45 -10.43
CA ILE A 190 -6.35 -8.91 -11.77
C ILE A 190 -5.33 -7.83 -12.11
N GLY A 191 -4.95 -6.98 -11.15
CA GLY A 191 -3.89 -6.00 -11.34
C GLY A 191 -2.52 -6.61 -11.60
N GLN A 192 -2.23 -7.79 -11.04
CA GLN A 192 -0.98 -8.53 -11.27
C GLN A 192 -0.98 -9.37 -12.56
N ILE A 193 -2.14 -9.85 -13.01
CA ILE A 193 -2.29 -10.52 -14.32
C ILE A 193 -2.16 -9.51 -15.46
N THR A 194 -2.69 -8.30 -15.24
CA THR A 194 -2.68 -7.24 -16.24
C THR A 194 -1.25 -6.73 -16.47
N PRO A 195 -0.76 -6.69 -17.73
CA PRO A 195 0.56 -6.16 -18.02
C PRO A 195 0.62 -4.68 -17.65
N GLY A 196 1.45 -4.32 -16.68
CA GLY A 196 1.59 -2.95 -16.21
C GLY A 196 1.89 -2.83 -14.72
N PRO A 197 1.74 -1.62 -14.16
CA PRO A 197 1.90 -1.38 -12.73
C PRO A 197 0.68 -1.90 -11.97
N LEU A 198 0.88 -2.29 -10.69
CA LEU A 198 -0.20 -2.75 -9.80
C LEU A 198 -1.36 -1.74 -9.66
N ILE A 199 -1.13 -0.49 -10.04
CA ILE A 199 -2.11 0.60 -10.11
C ILE A 199 -3.32 0.24 -11.00
N SER A 200 -3.18 -0.67 -11.97
CA SER A 200 -4.29 -1.21 -12.77
C SER A 200 -5.41 -1.85 -11.92
N SER A 201 -5.08 -2.33 -10.70
CA SER A 201 -6.07 -2.80 -9.72
C SER A 201 -7.09 -1.70 -9.38
N VAL A 202 -6.67 -0.42 -9.38
CA VAL A 202 -7.56 0.72 -9.08
C VAL A 202 -8.53 0.99 -10.22
N THR A 203 -8.14 0.73 -11.46
CA THR A 203 -9.05 0.77 -12.61
C THR A 203 -10.15 -0.27 -12.45
N PHE A 204 -9.78 -1.50 -12.08
CA PHE A 204 -10.72 -2.58 -11.82
C PHE A 204 -11.64 -2.26 -10.64
N ILE A 205 -11.09 -1.79 -9.52
CA ILE A 205 -11.86 -1.36 -8.34
C ILE A 205 -12.83 -0.23 -8.69
N GLY A 206 -12.37 0.78 -9.44
CA GLY A 206 -13.23 1.86 -9.91
C GLY A 206 -14.42 1.36 -10.73
N TYR A 207 -14.19 0.34 -11.57
CA TYR A 207 -15.26 -0.34 -12.29
C TYR A 207 -16.23 -1.08 -11.37
N LEU A 208 -15.72 -1.83 -10.39
CA LEU A 208 -16.58 -2.53 -9.44
C LEU A 208 -17.48 -1.57 -8.65
N LEU A 209 -16.96 -0.40 -8.28
CA LEU A 209 -17.68 0.55 -7.43
C LEU A 209 -18.70 1.41 -8.19
N LEU A 210 -18.33 1.93 -9.37
CA LEU A 210 -19.13 2.94 -10.09
C LEU A 210 -19.16 2.67 -11.61
N GLY A 211 -18.80 1.47 -12.05
CA GLY A 211 -18.75 1.11 -13.47
C GLY A 211 -17.68 1.87 -14.25
N LEU A 212 -17.89 1.99 -15.56
CA LEU A 212 -16.97 2.66 -16.47
C LEU A 212 -16.53 4.08 -16.02
N PRO A 213 -17.42 4.98 -15.53
CA PRO A 213 -16.97 6.30 -15.06
C PRO A 213 -16.09 6.19 -13.81
N GLY A 214 -16.34 5.22 -12.92
CA GLY A 214 -15.47 4.94 -11.78
C GLY A 214 -14.08 4.47 -12.19
N ALA A 215 -13.99 3.59 -13.19
CA ALA A 215 -12.72 3.10 -13.73
C ALA A 215 -11.86 4.24 -14.29
N ILE A 216 -12.47 5.11 -15.11
CA ILE A 216 -11.78 6.27 -15.71
C ILE A 216 -11.32 7.25 -14.63
N VAL A 217 -12.25 7.69 -13.76
CA VAL A 217 -11.96 8.68 -12.73
C VAL A 217 -10.92 8.14 -11.75
N GLY A 218 -11.03 6.89 -11.32
CA GLY A 218 -10.06 6.26 -10.43
C GLY A 218 -8.66 6.23 -11.03
N THR A 219 -8.54 5.80 -12.30
CA THR A 219 -7.26 5.71 -13.03
C THR A 219 -6.60 7.08 -13.21
N ILE A 220 -7.37 8.08 -13.64
CA ILE A 220 -6.85 9.44 -13.82
C ILE A 220 -6.43 10.01 -12.46
N SER A 221 -7.28 9.89 -11.44
CA SER A 221 -7.06 10.51 -10.13
C SER A 221 -5.84 9.95 -9.42
N ILE A 222 -5.58 8.63 -9.51
CA ILE A 222 -4.40 8.03 -8.85
C ILE A 222 -3.09 8.36 -9.57
N LEU A 223 -3.12 8.55 -10.89
CA LEU A 223 -1.93 8.85 -11.68
C LEU A 223 -1.59 10.34 -11.76
N LEU A 224 -2.59 11.20 -11.62
CA LEU A 224 -2.43 12.65 -11.73
C LEU A 224 -1.31 13.20 -10.81
N PRO A 225 -1.23 12.85 -9.52
CA PRO A 225 -0.18 13.37 -8.65
C PRO A 225 1.21 12.92 -9.09
N ALA A 226 1.39 11.68 -9.53
CA ALA A 226 2.68 11.18 -10.00
C ALA A 226 3.16 11.97 -11.23
N PHE A 227 2.27 12.28 -12.19
CA PHE A 227 2.61 13.12 -13.34
C PHE A 227 2.95 14.55 -12.92
N LEU A 228 2.15 15.16 -12.05
CA LEU A 228 2.39 16.51 -11.55
C LEU A 228 3.71 16.61 -10.76
N PHE A 229 3.94 15.69 -9.83
CA PHE A 229 5.15 15.64 -9.02
C PHE A 229 6.38 15.32 -9.84
N SER A 230 6.32 14.38 -10.80
CA SER A 230 7.48 14.12 -11.66
C SER A 230 7.87 15.34 -12.52
N ALA A 231 6.89 16.10 -13.00
CA ALA A 231 7.12 17.33 -13.76
C ALA A 231 7.67 18.47 -12.87
N ALA A 232 7.10 18.65 -11.68
CA ALA A 232 7.45 19.76 -10.77
C ALA A 232 8.72 19.51 -9.94
N LEU A 233 8.93 18.27 -9.46
CA LEU A 233 9.98 17.96 -8.48
C LEU A 233 11.35 17.67 -9.11
N ASN A 234 11.46 17.59 -10.44
CA ASN A 234 12.75 17.30 -11.11
C ASN A 234 13.88 18.26 -10.65
N SER A 235 13.55 19.54 -10.39
CA SER A 235 14.51 20.53 -9.88
C SER A 235 14.67 20.53 -8.34
N LEU A 236 13.64 20.10 -7.60
CA LEU A 236 13.55 20.20 -6.14
C LEU A 236 14.18 19.00 -5.41
N VAL A 237 14.09 17.78 -5.96
CA VAL A 237 14.62 16.57 -5.30
C VAL A 237 16.12 16.66 -5.00
N PRO A 238 17.00 17.15 -5.91
CA PRO A 238 18.42 17.30 -5.61
C PRO A 238 18.68 18.26 -4.45
N GLN A 239 17.91 19.35 -4.35
CA GLN A 239 18.04 20.34 -3.28
C GLN A 239 17.55 19.78 -1.94
N MET A 240 16.45 19.03 -1.95
CA MET A 240 15.88 18.41 -0.74
C MET A 240 16.81 17.37 -0.12
N ARG A 241 17.56 16.63 -0.94
CA ARG A 241 18.56 15.63 -0.48
C ARG A 241 19.78 16.24 0.22
N ASN A 242 20.03 17.54 0.07
CA ASN A 242 21.14 18.20 0.76
C ASN A 242 20.83 18.45 2.26
N PHE A 243 19.54 18.47 2.63
CA PHE A 243 19.12 18.66 4.01
C PHE A 243 18.95 17.31 4.73
N ARG A 244 19.67 17.15 5.84
CA ARG A 244 19.68 15.91 6.65
C ARG A 244 18.27 15.48 7.11
N TRP A 245 17.45 16.44 7.54
CA TRP A 245 16.09 16.19 8.01
C TRP A 245 15.20 15.56 6.93
N THR A 246 15.34 15.97 5.67
CA THR A 246 14.58 15.41 4.55
C THR A 246 14.94 13.96 4.29
N CYS A 247 16.24 13.61 4.38
CA CYS A 247 16.69 12.24 4.23
C CYS A 247 16.14 11.33 5.34
N GLU A 248 16.20 11.78 6.60
CA GLU A 248 15.66 11.04 7.75
C GLU A 248 14.13 10.86 7.66
N LEU A 249 13.39 11.90 7.23
CA LEU A 249 11.95 11.83 6.98
C LEU A 249 11.62 10.82 5.88
N LEU A 250 12.33 10.85 4.74
CA LEU A 250 12.09 9.93 3.63
C LEU A 250 12.39 8.48 4.01
N ASP A 251 13.44 8.25 4.81
CA ASP A 251 13.75 6.91 5.35
C ASP A 251 12.65 6.43 6.31
N ALA A 252 12.16 7.30 7.19
CA ALA A 252 11.06 7.00 8.10
C ALA A 252 9.74 6.69 7.35
N ILE A 253 9.40 7.49 6.35
CA ILE A 253 8.23 7.27 5.48
C ILE A 253 8.37 5.92 4.76
N ASN A 254 9.54 5.63 4.19
CA ASN A 254 9.77 4.37 3.48
C ASN A 254 9.60 3.14 4.40
N VAL A 255 10.18 3.18 5.61
CA VAL A 255 10.02 2.10 6.61
C VAL A 255 8.55 1.95 7.02
N THR A 256 7.86 3.07 7.22
CA THR A 256 6.43 3.08 7.57
C THR A 256 5.57 2.48 6.45
N SER A 257 5.83 2.84 5.19
CA SER A 257 5.16 2.26 4.01
C SER A 257 5.31 0.74 3.95
N ILE A 258 6.51 0.23 4.25
CA ILE A 258 6.79 -1.21 4.24
C ILE A 258 6.13 -1.91 5.43
N ALA A 259 6.08 -1.26 6.60
CA ALA A 259 5.34 -1.76 7.75
C ALA A 259 3.83 -1.82 7.48
N LEU A 260 3.26 -0.81 6.80
CA LEU A 260 1.87 -0.82 6.32
C LEU A 260 1.62 -1.93 5.30
N MET A 261 2.54 -2.12 4.35
CA MET A 261 2.48 -3.23 3.39
C MET A 261 2.50 -4.59 4.10
N ALA A 262 3.34 -4.74 5.14
CA ALA A 262 3.38 -5.94 5.97
C ALA A 262 2.09 -6.12 6.77
N SER A 263 1.52 -5.05 7.34
CA SER A 263 0.23 -5.07 8.02
C SER A 263 -0.88 -5.57 7.08
N ALA A 264 -0.99 -4.99 5.89
CA ALA A 264 -1.98 -5.40 4.90
C ALA A 264 -1.79 -6.86 4.47
N PHE A 265 -0.54 -7.30 4.28
CA PHE A 265 -0.24 -8.71 4.03
C PHE A 265 -0.72 -9.61 5.16
N LEU A 266 -0.50 -9.24 6.42
CA LEU A 266 -0.97 -10.02 7.57
C LEU A 266 -2.49 -10.11 7.59
N THR A 267 -3.20 -9.01 7.36
CA THR A 267 -4.67 -8.99 7.27
C THR A 267 -5.18 -9.88 6.13
N LEU A 268 -4.60 -9.75 4.93
CA LEU A 268 -4.93 -10.59 3.77
C LEU A 268 -4.60 -12.07 4.00
N SER A 269 -3.50 -12.38 4.70
CA SER A 269 -3.11 -13.76 5.00
C SER A 269 -4.12 -14.44 5.93
N ARG A 270 -4.58 -13.74 6.97
CA ARG A 270 -5.56 -14.27 7.93
C ARG A 270 -6.90 -14.57 7.28
N SER A 271 -7.33 -13.75 6.31
CA SER A 271 -8.57 -13.97 5.58
C SER A 271 -8.47 -15.04 4.48
N THR A 272 -7.26 -15.36 4.01
CA THR A 272 -7.05 -16.28 2.87
C THR A 272 -6.63 -17.68 3.32
N LEU A 273 -5.79 -17.77 4.36
CA LEU A 273 -5.19 -19.01 4.86
C LEU A 273 -6.07 -19.68 5.93
N ILE A 274 -7.33 -19.91 5.59
CA ILE A 274 -8.31 -20.55 6.49
C ILE A 274 -8.21 -22.08 6.37
N ASN A 275 -8.07 -22.58 5.14
CA ASN A 275 -8.14 -24.01 4.84
C ASN A 275 -6.75 -24.60 4.62
N TRP A 276 -6.61 -25.90 4.84
CA TRP A 276 -5.35 -26.59 4.57
C TRP A 276 -4.99 -26.57 3.07
N GLN A 277 -5.99 -26.58 2.17
CA GLN A 277 -5.78 -26.45 0.73
C GLN A 277 -5.15 -25.10 0.37
N THR A 278 -5.68 -23.98 0.89
CA THR A 278 -5.13 -22.65 0.59
C THR A 278 -3.74 -22.48 1.19
N LEU A 279 -3.49 -23.07 2.36
CA LEU A 279 -2.17 -23.10 2.98
C LEU A 279 -1.15 -23.89 2.16
N LEU A 280 -1.53 -25.05 1.61
CA LEU A 280 -0.66 -25.85 0.74
C LEU A 280 -0.30 -25.07 -0.54
N ILE A 281 -1.31 -24.50 -1.21
CA ILE A 281 -1.09 -23.69 -2.43
C ILE A 281 -0.17 -22.50 -2.12
N ALA A 282 -0.40 -21.79 -1.00
CA ALA A 282 0.43 -20.66 -0.59
C ALA A 282 1.88 -21.07 -0.31
N LEU A 283 2.11 -22.18 0.41
CA LEU A 283 3.47 -22.65 0.69
C LEU A 283 4.22 -23.05 -0.59
N CYS A 284 3.56 -23.80 -1.48
CA CYS A 284 4.13 -24.17 -2.77
C CYS A 284 4.44 -22.94 -3.63
N ALA A 285 3.49 -22.00 -3.73
CA ALA A 285 3.69 -20.75 -4.46
C ALA A 285 4.81 -19.90 -3.87
N CYS A 286 4.89 -19.80 -2.53
CA CYS A 286 5.97 -19.11 -1.84
C CYS A 286 7.34 -19.75 -2.15
N LEU A 287 7.47 -21.07 -2.00
CA LEU A 287 8.70 -21.79 -2.31
C LEU A 287 9.14 -21.56 -3.76
N ILE A 288 8.20 -21.66 -4.70
CA ILE A 288 8.45 -21.41 -6.12
C ILE A 288 8.93 -19.98 -6.32
N ASN A 289 8.18 -18.99 -5.82
CA ASN A 289 8.48 -17.56 -6.02
C ASN A 289 9.84 -17.14 -5.42
N PHE A 290 10.25 -17.75 -4.30
CA PHE A 290 11.54 -17.48 -3.67
C PHE A 290 12.72 -18.16 -4.38
N ARG A 291 12.55 -19.37 -4.93
CA ARG A 291 13.63 -20.12 -5.60
C ARG A 291 13.75 -19.84 -7.09
N TRP A 292 12.62 -19.88 -7.79
CA TRP A 292 12.54 -19.79 -9.24
C TRP A 292 11.77 -18.51 -9.56
N LYS A 293 12.40 -17.54 -10.22
CA LYS A 293 11.76 -16.28 -10.64
C LYS A 293 10.76 -16.54 -11.78
N VAL A 294 9.72 -17.34 -11.51
CA VAL A 294 8.71 -17.75 -12.46
C VAL A 294 7.84 -16.55 -12.83
N ASN A 295 7.34 -16.53 -14.07
CA ASN A 295 6.41 -15.50 -14.53
C ASN A 295 5.14 -15.50 -13.64
N ILE A 296 4.73 -14.32 -13.19
CA ILE A 296 3.52 -14.09 -12.38
C ILE A 296 2.29 -14.73 -13.04
N ILE A 297 2.15 -14.58 -14.36
CA ILE A 297 1.01 -15.14 -15.11
C ILE A 297 0.98 -16.67 -14.96
N LEU A 298 2.12 -17.35 -15.05
CA LEU A 298 2.21 -18.80 -14.87
C LEU A 298 1.90 -19.20 -13.43
N MET A 299 2.37 -18.46 -12.44
CA MET A 299 2.06 -18.74 -11.04
C MET A 299 0.55 -18.64 -10.78
N ILE A 300 -0.10 -17.59 -11.30
CA ILE A 300 -1.54 -17.39 -11.15
C ILE A 300 -2.33 -18.50 -11.86
N PHE A 301 -1.89 -18.90 -13.06
CA PHE A 301 -2.51 -20.00 -13.80
C PHE A 301 -2.39 -21.34 -13.07
N LEU A 302 -1.22 -21.64 -12.50
CA LEU A 302 -1.01 -22.83 -11.66
C LEU A 302 -1.86 -22.78 -10.39
N GLY A 303 -2.00 -21.60 -9.78
CA GLY A 303 -2.92 -21.35 -8.66
C GLY A 303 -4.35 -21.67 -9.02
N ALA A 304 -4.83 -21.15 -10.14
CA ALA A 304 -6.19 -21.38 -10.63
C ALA A 304 -6.47 -22.89 -10.87
N ILE A 305 -5.55 -23.60 -11.53
CA ILE A 305 -5.68 -25.04 -11.77
C ILE A 305 -5.63 -25.84 -10.46
N SER A 306 -4.68 -25.53 -9.57
CA SER A 306 -4.55 -26.24 -8.29
C SER A 306 -5.76 -26.01 -7.39
N GLY A 307 -6.34 -24.80 -7.38
CA GLY A 307 -7.61 -24.51 -6.70
C GLY A 307 -8.76 -25.33 -7.27
N TRP A 308 -8.91 -25.38 -8.59
CA TRP A 308 -9.95 -26.19 -9.22
C TRP A 308 -9.84 -27.68 -8.90
N ILE A 309 -8.63 -28.22 -8.82
CA ILE A 309 -8.40 -29.62 -8.43
C ILE A 309 -8.72 -29.82 -6.94
N LEU A 310 -8.20 -28.97 -6.06
CA LEU A 310 -8.26 -29.19 -4.61
C LEU A 310 -9.60 -28.84 -3.94
N PHE A 311 -10.39 -27.96 -4.56
CA PHE A 311 -11.70 -27.57 -4.03
C PHE A 311 -12.86 -28.34 -4.65
N ARG A 312 -12.60 -29.12 -5.69
CA ARG A 312 -13.60 -29.98 -6.34
C ARG A 312 -13.68 -31.39 -5.73
N PHE A 313 -12.61 -31.84 -5.06
CA PHE A 313 -12.53 -33.10 -4.33
C PHE A 313 -12.57 -32.85 -2.82
#